data_AF-A0A954XHL7-F1
#
_entry.id   AF-A0A954XHL7-F1
#
_cell.length_a   1.000
_cell.length_b   1.000
_cell.length_c   1.000
_cell.angle_alpha   90.00
_cell.angle_beta   90.00
_cell.angle_gamma   90.00
#
_symmetry.space_group_name_H-M   'P 1'
#
loop_
_entity.id
_entity.type
_entity.pdbx_description
1 polymer ?
#
loop_
_entity_poly.entity_id
_entity_poly.type
_entity_poly.pdbx_seq_one_letter_code
_entity_poly.pdbx_strand_id
1 'polypeptide(L)'
;MMATGRVDASGNYTLYSGVEGRPGAMVGKYKVYLTPDSSGSSYMESGSGGPPQPQKDGPIPAEFTSADTTTKEVDVQAQDNTLDIEL
;
A
#
# COMPACT_ATOMS: atom_id res chain seq x y z
N MET A 1 5.75 13.50 8.94
CA MET A 1 5.31 12.34 9.74
C MET A 1 4.89 11.25 8.76
N MET A 2 5.16 9.98 9.05
CA MET A 2 4.83 8.87 8.15
C MET A 2 3.76 7.98 8.79
N ALA A 3 2.87 7.45 7.97
CA ALA A 3 1.94 6.39 8.33
C ALA A 3 2.19 5.19 7.41
N THR A 4 2.19 3.99 7.96
CA THR A 4 2.45 2.76 7.20
C THR A 4 1.39 1.72 7.50
N GLY A 5 1.12 0.85 6.53
CA GLY A 5 0.17 -0.24 6.65
C GLY A 5 0.55 -1.36 5.71
N ARG A 6 0.05 -2.56 5.98
CA ARG A 6 0.19 -3.71 5.09
C ARG A 6 -1.15 -3.97 4.42
N VAL A 7 -1.11 -4.10 3.10
CA VAL A 7 -2.28 -4.47 2.30
C VAL A 7 -2.52 -5.98 2.46
N ASP A 8 -3.76 -6.36 2.75
CA ASP A 8 -4.18 -7.75 2.86
C ASP A 8 -4.52 -8.35 1.48
N ALA A 9 -4.90 -9.64 1.46
CA ALA A 9 -5.23 -10.34 0.21
C ALA A 9 -6.52 -9.81 -0.48
N SER A 10 -7.30 -8.96 0.20
CA SER A 10 -8.52 -8.33 -0.30
C SER A 10 -8.31 -6.86 -0.69
N GLY A 11 -7.07 -6.36 -0.63
CA GLY A 11 -6.75 -4.97 -0.95
C GLY A 11 -7.01 -3.99 0.20
N ASN A 12 -7.45 -4.46 1.37
CA ASN A 12 -7.68 -3.59 2.51
C ASN A 12 -6.38 -3.38 3.29
N TYR A 13 -6.28 -2.26 4.01
CA TYR A 13 -5.13 -1.96 4.85
C TYR A 13 -5.56 -1.14 6.06
N THR A 14 -4.74 -1.17 7.11
CA THR A 14 -4.86 -0.24 8.25
C THR A 14 -3.57 0.54 8.35
N LEU A 15 -3.67 1.87 8.33
CA LEU A 15 -2.53 2.76 8.52
C LEU A 15 -2.26 2.93 10.01
N TYR A 16 -0.97 3.02 10.34
CA TYR A 16 -0.49 3.31 11.68
C TYR A 16 0.50 4.47 11.59
N SER A 17 0.30 5.51 12.41
CA SER A 17 1.13 6.72 12.44
C SER A 17 2.08 6.74 13.63
N GLY A 18 3.26 7.31 13.39
CA GLY A 18 4.27 7.57 14.43
C GLY A 18 5.02 6.33 14.93
N VAL A 19 5.94 6.55 15.87
CA VAL A 19 6.77 5.49 16.49
C VAL A 19 5.97 4.61 17.47
N GLU A 20 4.85 5.11 17.97
CA GLU A 20 3.98 4.42 18.93
C GLU A 20 2.94 3.51 18.24
N GLY A 21 2.88 3.49 16.90
CA GLY A 21 1.98 2.61 16.15
C GLY A 21 0.50 2.91 16.39
N ARG A 22 0.13 4.20 16.50
CA ARG A 22 -1.28 4.56 16.71
C ARG A 22 -2.06 4.36 15.41
N PRO A 23 -3.21 3.66 15.42
CA PRO A 23 -4.01 3.47 14.22
C PRO A 23 -4.49 4.81 13.67
N GLY A 24 -4.50 4.92 12.35
CA GLY A 24 -4.85 6.13 11.60
C GLY A 24 -3.63 6.93 11.13
N ALA A 25 -3.88 7.81 10.16
CA ALA A 25 -2.97 8.86 9.75
C ALA A 25 -3.39 10.19 10.39
N MET A 26 -2.44 11.13 10.54
CA MET A 26 -2.80 12.48 10.96
C MET A 26 -3.40 13.24 9.78
N VAL A 27 -4.20 14.26 10.07
CA VAL A 27 -4.77 15.15 9.05
C VAL A 27 -3.66 15.84 8.27
N GLY A 28 -3.79 15.87 6.95
CA GLY A 28 -2.86 16.55 6.06
C GLY A 28 -2.64 15.83 4.73
N LYS A 29 -1.80 16.44 3.88
CA LYS A 29 -1.44 15.90 2.58
C LYS A 29 -0.25 14.94 2.68
N TYR A 30 -0.40 13.74 2.11
CA TYR A 30 0.61 12.68 2.11
C TYR A 30 0.93 12.23 0.69
N LYS A 31 2.20 11.94 0.43
CA LYS A 31 2.61 11.13 -0.72
C LYS A 31 2.43 9.65 -0.39
N VAL A 32 1.89 8.89 -1.33
CA VAL A 32 1.64 7.45 -1.20
C VAL A 32 2.61 6.68 -2.06
N TYR A 33 3.33 5.73 -1.48
CA TYR A 33 4.16 4.77 -2.19
C TYR A 33 4.00 3.38 -1.57
N LEU A 34 4.31 2.35 -2.34
CA LEU A 34 4.21 0.96 -1.96
C LEU A 34 5.60 0.32 -1.92
N THR A 35 5.86 -0.46 -0.89
CA THR A 35 7.05 -1.30 -0.82
C THR A 35 6.64 -2.76 -1.01
N PRO A 36 7.24 -3.50 -1.95
CA PRO A 36 7.01 -4.93 -2.04
C PRO A 36 7.41 -5.59 -0.72
N ASP A 37 6.57 -6.49 -0.22
CA ASP A 37 6.90 -7.28 0.95
C ASP A 37 8.05 -8.23 0.60
N SER A 38 9.11 -8.22 1.40
CA SER A 38 10.31 -9.03 1.17
C SER A 38 10.05 -10.54 1.24
N SER A 39 8.87 -10.98 1.74
CA SER A 39 8.40 -12.36 1.64
C SER A 39 7.91 -12.78 0.24
N GLY A 40 7.94 -11.86 -0.71
CA GLY A 40 7.33 -12.01 -2.02
C GLY A 40 8.26 -12.36 -3.17
N SER A 41 9.50 -12.76 -2.92
CA SER A 41 10.34 -13.33 -4.00
C SER A 41 9.71 -14.55 -4.70
N SER A 42 8.66 -15.16 -4.13
CA SER A 42 7.85 -16.21 -4.76
C SER A 42 6.83 -15.73 -5.80
N TYR A 43 6.54 -14.43 -5.93
CA TYR A 43 5.68 -13.92 -7.02
C TYR A 43 6.45 -13.70 -8.34
N MET A 44 7.79 -13.74 -8.30
CA MET A 44 8.68 -13.53 -9.45
C MET A 44 8.97 -14.80 -10.26
N GLU A 45 8.65 -15.98 -9.74
CA GLU A 45 8.68 -17.25 -10.48
C GLU A 45 7.30 -17.90 -10.41
N SER A 46 6.51 -17.81 -11.48
CA SER A 46 5.35 -18.69 -11.65
C SER A 46 5.56 -19.56 -12.88
N GLY A 47 6.33 -20.63 -12.68
CA GLY A 47 6.05 -21.90 -13.32
C GLY A 47 4.90 -22.62 -12.59
N SER A 48 4.00 -23.21 -13.38
CA SER A 48 3.06 -24.30 -13.03
C SER A 48 2.01 -24.13 -11.91
N GLY A 49 0.75 -23.97 -12.36
CA GLY A 49 -0.39 -24.83 -11.99
C GLY A 49 -0.83 -24.90 -10.52
N GLY A 50 -1.81 -24.08 -10.14
CA GLY A 50 -2.56 -24.18 -8.88
C GLY A 50 -3.92 -23.43 -8.96
N PRO A 51 -4.85 -23.67 -8.01
CA PRO A 51 -6.26 -23.21 -8.04
C PRO A 51 -6.40 -21.68 -8.17
N PRO A 52 -7.57 -21.14 -8.58
CA PRO A 52 -7.71 -19.80 -9.14
C PRO A 52 -7.04 -18.76 -8.25
N GLN A 53 -5.93 -18.24 -8.75
CA GLN A 53 -5.18 -17.19 -8.08
C GLN A 53 -6.09 -15.95 -7.99
N PRO A 54 -6.12 -15.23 -6.85
CA PRO A 54 -6.67 -13.87 -6.80
C PRO A 54 -6.12 -13.10 -8.00
N GLN A 55 -6.98 -12.31 -8.66
CA GLN A 55 -6.60 -11.55 -9.86
C GLN A 55 -5.23 -10.93 -9.62
N LYS A 56 -4.22 -11.46 -10.33
CA LYS A 56 -2.84 -11.06 -10.19
C LYS A 56 -2.73 -9.75 -10.94
N ASP A 57 -3.18 -8.67 -10.30
CA ASP A 57 -2.82 -7.33 -10.73
C ASP A 57 -1.30 -7.32 -10.90
N GLY A 58 -0.85 -6.78 -12.02
CA GLY A 58 0.52 -6.87 -12.49
C GLY A 58 1.55 -6.35 -11.47
N PRO A 59 2.85 -6.37 -11.82
CA PRO A 59 3.85 -5.79 -10.95
C PRO A 59 3.47 -4.35 -10.57
N ILE A 60 3.65 -3.98 -9.29
CA ILE A 60 3.44 -2.61 -8.83
C ILE A 60 4.27 -1.68 -9.74
N PRO A 61 3.65 -0.70 -10.42
CA PRO A 61 4.37 0.22 -11.29
C PRO A 61 5.50 0.93 -10.53
N ALA A 62 6.67 1.01 -11.16
CA ALA A 62 7.90 1.48 -10.51
C ALA A 62 7.75 2.91 -9.96
N GLU A 63 6.94 3.73 -10.61
CA GLU A 63 6.59 5.09 -10.17
C GLU A 63 6.00 5.11 -8.75
N PHE A 64 5.26 4.07 -8.35
CA PHE A 64 4.65 3.99 -7.02
C PHE A 64 5.55 3.37 -5.96
N THR A 65 6.79 2.99 -6.28
CA THR A 65 7.68 2.28 -5.34
C THR A 65 8.53 3.17 -4.43
N SER A 66 8.54 4.49 -4.67
CA SER A 66 9.28 5.46 -3.87
C SER A 66 8.49 6.75 -3.66
N ALA A 67 8.70 7.40 -2.52
CA ALA A 67 8.18 8.73 -2.22
C ALA A 67 8.70 9.83 -3.17
N ASP A 68 9.84 9.60 -3.81
CA ASP A 68 10.45 10.55 -4.75
C ASP A 68 9.84 10.45 -6.15
N THR A 69 9.41 9.25 -6.55
CA THR A 69 8.88 8.97 -7.89
C THR A 69 7.36 9.00 -7.95
N THR A 70 6.70 8.74 -6.82
CA THR A 70 5.24 8.69 -6.78
C THR A 70 4.64 10.06 -7.02
N THR A 71 3.66 10.09 -7.92
CA THR A 71 2.79 11.24 -8.14
C THR A 71 1.50 11.15 -7.33
N LYS A 72 1.30 10.05 -6.60
CA LYS A 72 0.09 9.81 -5.80
C LYS A 72 0.18 10.60 -4.50
N GLU A 73 -0.78 11.49 -4.35
CA GLU A 73 -1.02 12.24 -3.13
C GLU A 73 -2.43 11.96 -2.64
N VAL A 74 -2.57 11.86 -1.33
CA VAL A 74 -3.88 11.76 -0.67
C VAL A 74 -3.98 12.84 0.39
N ASP A 75 -5.17 13.42 0.52
CA ASP A 75 -5.48 14.38 1.58
C ASP A 75 -6.27 13.66 2.67
N VAL A 76 -5.65 13.52 3.84
CA VAL A 76 -6.28 12.92 5.02
C VAL A 76 -7.07 14.00 5.72
N GLN A 77 -8.40 13.90 5.70
CA GLN A 77 -9.28 14.86 6.35
C GLN A 77 -9.65 14.43 7.78
N ALA A 78 -9.97 15.41 8.63
CA ALA A 78 -10.47 15.12 9.96
C ALA A 78 -11.79 14.36 9.87
N GLN A 79 -11.97 13.35 10.72
CA GLN A 79 -13.16 12.49 10.80
C GLN A 79 -13.38 11.52 9.64
N ASP A 80 -12.44 11.47 8.68
CA ASP A 80 -12.43 10.41 7.69
C ASP A 80 -11.73 9.17 8.24
N ASN A 81 -12.36 8.01 8.05
CA ASN A 81 -11.88 6.72 8.54
C ASN A 81 -11.53 5.78 7.38
N THR A 82 -11.70 6.23 6.14
CA THR A 82 -11.49 5.46 4.92
C THR A 82 -10.63 6.25 3.96
N LEU A 83 -9.63 5.61 3.37
CA LEU A 83 -8.77 6.21 2.36
C LEU A 83 -8.82 5.30 1.14
N ASP A 84 -9.51 5.74 0.09
CA ASP A 84 -9.53 5.04 -1.18
C ASP A 84 -8.33 5.50 -2.01
N ILE A 85 -7.41 4.58 -2.29
CA ILE A 85 -6.18 4.85 -3.02
C ILE A 85 -6.23 4.07 -4.33
N GLU A 86 -6.45 4.80 -5.43
CA GLU A 86 -6.36 4.26 -6.78
C GLU A 86 -4.95 4.47 -7.35
N LEU A 87 -4.31 3.38 -7.76
CA LEU A 87 -2.95 3.36 -8.33
C LEU A 87 -2.99 3.47 -9.85
#